data_AF-A0A952PW76-F1
#
_entry.id   AF-A0A952PW76-F1
#
_cell.length_a   1.000
_cell.length_b   1.000
_cell.length_c   1.000
_cell.angle_alpha   90.00
_cell.angle_beta   90.00
_cell.angle_gamma   90.00
#
_symmetry.space_group_name_H-M   'P 1'
#
loop_
_entity.id
_entity.type
_entity.pdbx_description
1 polymer ?
#
loop_
_entity_poly.entity_id
_entity_poly.type
_entity_poly.pdbx_seq_one_letter_code
_entity_poly.pdbx_strand_id
1 'polypeptide(L)'
;MSRGQRPLLPPDEVERLKQITKSETGTLKLRAQAILLWQEGQSAAETAKRTKLTENQVRYLWRIYKLKGLDLFLIDPDPAHVSDTPPAEVEPAPPAEAPGTVSLEDLYSAHKIDLAHAQHIQETALKIFDATVNVHRLPESARQLVEATALLHDIAADIDPTNHHLKGRDMILAQPIRGFSEDEQRIIACATAFHRKKVKPEADPVFAALPEDLRREALALAAILRTANGLDGSQTKSTLITNIEASTEDILVVVDGPHAAADAANAQKLADLWLKVFAVPIRFTYNQPVNVELPDRILPEPSPTLSRTVTVVKAGRAFALRTLERIDALLKYIQSNDLTVLPSLARETERLLEATTLADVPDFKKEIAWLHDIIDNARLTAVFIERLSAATEDSDYLRKLAEPQLEARRAELTAALKQLDMRRYRTLVTDLRLVLLEDIDPNEKARLSFNLGNLLWQQLSSLRTVMEFSTSVSEALEAARGLQDHLIAFREMLGGESAQVLDMLTPLESYLANIYLAQQMLTRLEPVPVKKGRKTVTPEMDAASQAMHNAQAELINMLASGLPAAWNAVNGALFRRAFALAIAAA
;
A
#
# COMPACT_ATOMS: atom_id res chain seq x y z
N MET A 1 -40.69 -36.60 7.57
CA MET A 1 -39.40 -37.33 7.51
C MET A 1 -39.68 -38.83 7.41
N SER A 2 -39.15 -39.49 6.37
CA SER A 2 -39.16 -40.96 6.30
C SER A 2 -38.21 -41.55 7.34
N ARG A 3 -38.52 -42.72 7.91
CA ARG A 3 -37.70 -43.37 8.95
C ARG A 3 -36.29 -43.66 8.40
N GLY A 4 -35.26 -43.00 8.95
CA GLY A 4 -33.85 -43.33 8.72
C GLY A 4 -32.92 -42.16 8.34
N GLN A 5 -33.42 -40.97 8.05
CA GLN A 5 -32.56 -39.79 7.79
C GLN A 5 -32.14 -39.12 9.10
N ARG A 6 -30.83 -38.88 9.27
CA ARG A 6 -30.31 -38.01 10.35
C ARG A 6 -30.80 -36.57 10.10
N PRO A 7 -31.26 -35.84 11.13
CA PRO A 7 -31.65 -34.44 10.98
C PRO A 7 -30.47 -33.61 10.47
N LEU A 8 -30.71 -32.73 9.47
CA LEU A 8 -29.67 -31.88 8.86
C LEU A 8 -29.27 -30.69 9.77
N LEU A 9 -30.18 -30.29 10.67
CA LEU A 9 -30.04 -29.20 11.62
C LEU A 9 -30.17 -29.68 13.08
N PRO A 10 -29.45 -29.07 14.02
CA PRO A 10 -29.59 -29.32 15.46
C PRO A 10 -31.05 -29.11 15.98
N PRO A 11 -31.54 -29.92 16.93
CA PRO A 11 -32.93 -29.83 17.42
C PRO A 11 -33.32 -28.48 18.02
N ASP A 12 -32.38 -27.81 18.68
CA ASP A 12 -32.51 -26.49 19.29
C ASP A 12 -32.65 -25.37 18.25
N GLU A 13 -31.93 -25.46 17.13
CA GLU A 13 -32.07 -24.53 16.01
C GLU A 13 -33.43 -24.67 15.31
N VAL A 14 -33.88 -25.92 15.12
CA VAL A 14 -35.19 -26.22 14.53
C VAL A 14 -36.31 -25.60 15.36
N GLU A 15 -36.21 -25.67 16.69
CA GLU A 15 -37.24 -25.12 17.57
C GLU A 15 -37.22 -23.58 17.56
N ARG A 16 -36.04 -22.95 17.54
CA ARG A 16 -35.93 -21.49 17.38
C ARG A 16 -36.46 -21.00 16.03
N LEU A 17 -36.19 -21.69 14.92
CA LEU A 17 -36.75 -21.35 13.61
C LEU A 17 -38.30 -21.50 13.58
N LYS A 18 -38.84 -22.50 14.27
CA LYS A 18 -40.30 -22.63 14.45
C LYS A 18 -40.89 -21.50 15.30
N GLN A 19 -40.16 -20.99 16.28
CA GLN A 19 -40.57 -19.80 17.04
C GLN A 19 -40.56 -18.55 16.17
N ILE A 20 -39.48 -18.32 15.39
CA ILE A 20 -39.36 -17.19 14.45
C ILE A 20 -40.49 -17.20 13.41
N THR A 21 -40.87 -18.36 12.87
CA THR A 21 -42.00 -18.44 11.93
C THR A 21 -43.37 -18.13 12.55
N LYS A 22 -43.49 -18.23 13.88
CA LYS A 22 -44.70 -17.91 14.65
C LYS A 22 -44.71 -16.46 15.15
N SER A 23 -43.56 -15.89 15.53
CA SER A 23 -43.45 -14.55 16.11
C SER A 23 -43.23 -13.44 15.08
N GLU A 24 -42.49 -13.72 14.00
CA GLU A 24 -42.09 -12.71 13.01
C GLU A 24 -43.05 -12.61 11.82
N THR A 25 -43.06 -11.44 11.16
CA THR A 25 -43.83 -11.20 9.93
C THR A 25 -42.92 -10.85 8.74
N GLY A 26 -43.42 -11.00 7.52
CA GLY A 26 -42.70 -10.63 6.31
C GLY A 26 -41.47 -11.51 6.00
N THR A 27 -40.34 -10.87 5.69
CA THR A 27 -39.16 -11.51 5.08
C THR A 27 -38.46 -12.51 6.01
N LEU A 28 -38.39 -12.25 7.31
CA LEU A 28 -37.72 -13.15 8.27
C LEU A 28 -38.48 -14.46 8.45
N LYS A 29 -39.81 -14.40 8.48
CA LYS A 29 -40.67 -15.60 8.48
C LYS A 29 -40.46 -16.46 7.25
N LEU A 30 -40.42 -15.85 6.06
CA LEU A 30 -40.19 -16.57 4.79
C LEU A 30 -38.81 -17.23 4.77
N ARG A 31 -37.79 -16.56 5.32
CA ARG A 31 -36.45 -17.10 5.43
C ARG A 31 -36.39 -18.30 6.37
N ALA A 32 -36.94 -18.18 7.58
CA ALA A 32 -37.00 -19.28 8.54
C ALA A 32 -37.78 -20.48 7.98
N GLN A 33 -38.88 -20.23 7.26
CA GLN A 33 -39.67 -21.28 6.61
C GLN A 33 -38.90 -22.00 5.49
N ALA A 34 -38.11 -21.28 4.70
CA ALA A 34 -37.27 -21.87 3.65
C ALA A 34 -36.18 -22.79 4.23
N ILE A 35 -35.62 -22.46 5.41
CA ILE A 35 -34.62 -23.30 6.09
C ILE A 35 -35.26 -24.53 6.75
N LEU A 36 -36.48 -24.40 7.29
CA LEU A 36 -37.23 -25.56 7.81
C LEU A 36 -37.64 -26.55 6.70
N LEU A 37 -37.99 -26.07 5.51
CA LEU A 37 -38.26 -26.93 4.35
C LEU A 37 -37.02 -27.70 3.88
N TRP A 38 -35.83 -27.08 4.02
CA TRP A 38 -34.56 -27.74 3.73
C TRP A 38 -34.28 -28.89 4.71
N GLN A 39 -34.54 -28.69 6.01
CA GLN A 39 -34.48 -29.74 7.03
C GLN A 39 -35.39 -30.93 6.71
N GLU A 40 -36.53 -30.69 6.06
CA GLU A 40 -37.46 -31.73 5.61
C GLU A 40 -37.02 -32.46 4.33
N GLY A 41 -35.87 -32.08 3.75
CA GLY A 41 -35.26 -32.71 2.57
C GLY A 41 -35.77 -32.17 1.23
N GLN A 42 -36.43 -31.00 1.22
CA GLN A 42 -36.91 -30.38 -0.01
C GLN A 42 -35.75 -29.84 -0.87
N SER A 43 -35.89 -29.89 -2.18
CA SER A 43 -34.99 -29.20 -3.12
C SER A 43 -35.23 -27.69 -3.15
N ALA A 44 -34.26 -26.92 -3.68
CA ALA A 44 -34.37 -25.48 -3.78
C ALA A 44 -35.56 -25.04 -4.68
N ALA A 45 -35.79 -25.79 -5.76
CA ALA A 45 -36.92 -25.57 -6.66
C ALA A 45 -38.28 -25.84 -5.99
N GLU A 46 -38.39 -26.89 -5.16
CA GLU A 46 -39.62 -27.19 -4.41
C GLU A 46 -39.87 -26.16 -3.30
N THR A 47 -38.81 -25.75 -2.62
CA THR A 47 -38.87 -24.73 -1.57
C THR A 47 -39.25 -23.36 -2.14
N ALA A 48 -38.75 -23.00 -3.33
CA ALA A 48 -39.13 -21.79 -4.05
C ALA A 48 -40.60 -21.80 -4.55
N LYS A 49 -41.23 -22.97 -4.71
CA LYS A 49 -42.67 -23.05 -5.01
C LYS A 49 -43.54 -22.89 -3.77
N ARG A 50 -43.01 -23.29 -2.60
CA ARG A 50 -43.71 -23.25 -1.30
C ARG A 50 -43.47 -21.96 -0.52
N THR A 51 -42.41 -21.25 -0.87
CA THR A 51 -42.07 -19.92 -0.35
C THR A 51 -42.22 -18.92 -1.49
N LYS A 52 -42.47 -17.63 -1.21
CA LYS A 52 -42.54 -16.60 -2.27
C LYS A 52 -41.13 -16.14 -2.73
N LEU A 53 -40.13 -17.02 -2.66
CA LEU A 53 -38.72 -16.74 -2.97
C LEU A 53 -38.34 -17.38 -4.30
N THR A 54 -37.40 -16.79 -5.03
CA THR A 54 -36.83 -17.43 -6.23
C THR A 54 -35.90 -18.58 -5.84
N GLU A 55 -35.66 -19.53 -6.76
CA GLU A 55 -34.74 -20.64 -6.50
C GLU A 55 -33.33 -20.17 -6.13
N ASN A 56 -32.84 -19.11 -6.78
CA ASN A 56 -31.56 -18.48 -6.46
C ASN A 56 -31.56 -17.84 -5.06
N GLN A 57 -32.66 -17.22 -4.64
CA GLN A 57 -32.80 -16.68 -3.28
C GLN A 57 -32.83 -17.79 -2.23
N VAL A 58 -33.48 -18.92 -2.52
CA VAL A 58 -33.49 -20.09 -1.61
C VAL A 58 -32.09 -20.69 -1.48
N ARG A 59 -31.38 -20.90 -2.59
CA ARG A 59 -30.00 -21.40 -2.57
C ARG A 59 -29.07 -20.45 -1.82
N TYR A 60 -29.19 -19.15 -2.08
CA TYR A 60 -28.45 -18.11 -1.36
C TYR A 60 -28.76 -18.14 0.14
N LEU A 61 -30.04 -18.28 0.52
CA LEU A 61 -30.43 -18.30 1.92
C LEU A 61 -29.89 -19.52 2.67
N TRP A 62 -30.00 -20.71 2.08
CA TRP A 62 -29.43 -21.93 2.68
C TRP A 62 -27.92 -21.83 2.82
N ARG A 63 -27.26 -21.22 1.83
CA ARG A 63 -25.83 -20.94 1.86
C ARG A 63 -25.46 -20.02 3.01
N ILE A 64 -26.18 -18.92 3.20
CA ILE A 64 -25.90 -17.98 4.29
C ILE A 64 -26.24 -18.60 5.65
N TYR A 65 -27.30 -19.40 5.75
CA TYR A 65 -27.66 -20.08 7.00
C TYR A 65 -26.60 -21.10 7.43
N LYS A 66 -26.01 -21.87 6.50
CA LYS A 66 -24.90 -22.78 6.81
C LYS A 66 -23.68 -22.06 7.40
N LEU A 67 -23.48 -20.78 7.06
CA LEU A 67 -22.35 -19.98 7.50
C LEU A 67 -22.61 -19.24 8.82
N LYS A 68 -23.82 -18.71 8.99
CA LYS A 68 -24.18 -17.84 10.12
C LYS A 68 -25.08 -18.49 11.16
N GLY A 69 -25.61 -19.68 10.89
CA GLY A 69 -26.62 -20.31 11.73
C GLY A 69 -27.79 -19.36 12.01
N LEU A 70 -28.22 -19.31 13.27
CA LEU A 70 -29.30 -18.43 13.71
C LEU A 70 -28.94 -16.94 13.75
N ASP A 71 -27.66 -16.56 13.66
CA ASP A 71 -27.24 -15.15 13.64
C ASP A 71 -27.74 -14.43 12.38
N LEU A 72 -28.16 -15.19 11.35
CA LEU A 72 -28.89 -14.67 10.19
C LEU A 72 -30.21 -13.96 10.54
N PHE A 73 -30.75 -14.22 11.74
CA PHE A 73 -32.03 -13.68 12.20
C PHE A 73 -31.88 -12.63 13.31
N LEU A 74 -30.65 -12.25 13.66
CA LEU A 74 -30.39 -11.13 14.55
C LEU A 74 -30.49 -9.83 13.74
N ILE A 75 -31.37 -8.93 14.15
CA ILE A 75 -31.44 -7.56 13.62
C ILE A 75 -30.54 -6.69 14.50
N ASP A 76 -29.48 -6.10 13.94
CA ASP A 76 -28.72 -5.04 14.63
C ASP A 76 -29.62 -3.81 14.82
N PRO A 77 -29.62 -3.15 15.99
CA PRO A 77 -30.33 -1.89 16.16
C PRO A 77 -29.68 -0.80 15.29
N ASP A 78 -30.54 -0.13 14.52
CA ASP A 78 -30.25 0.92 13.52
C ASP A 78 -29.35 2.06 14.07
N PRO A 79 -28.29 2.53 13.36
CA PRO A 79 -27.39 3.60 13.81
C PRO A 79 -28.00 5.02 13.88
N ALA A 80 -29.34 5.16 13.83
CA ALA A 80 -30.01 6.45 13.69
C ALA A 80 -30.50 7.09 15.01
N HIS A 81 -30.17 6.56 16.18
CA HIS A 81 -30.52 7.19 17.46
C HIS A 81 -29.40 7.12 18.49
N VAL A 82 -28.48 8.09 18.44
CA VAL A 82 -27.75 8.59 19.61
C VAL A 82 -27.77 10.12 19.53
N SER A 83 -28.89 10.71 19.94
CA SER A 83 -28.92 12.10 20.40
C SER A 83 -28.92 12.05 21.92
N ASP A 84 -27.82 12.47 22.53
CA ASP A 84 -27.78 13.23 23.79
C ASP A 84 -26.32 13.32 24.26
N THR A 85 -25.66 14.42 23.88
CA THR A 85 -24.45 14.92 24.53
C THR A 85 -24.84 16.20 25.29
N PRO A 86 -24.56 16.32 26.61
CA PRO A 86 -24.80 17.58 27.33
C PRO A 86 -23.82 18.68 26.87
N PRO A 87 -24.17 19.97 27.02
CA PRO A 87 -23.40 21.05 26.42
C PRO A 87 -22.06 21.26 27.14
N ALA A 88 -21.04 21.60 26.34
CA ALA A 88 -19.70 21.94 26.77
C ALA A 88 -19.70 23.16 27.72
N GLU A 89 -18.95 23.04 28.81
CA GLU A 89 -18.61 24.16 29.69
C GLU A 89 -17.72 25.16 28.93
N VAL A 90 -18.04 26.45 29.08
CA VAL A 90 -17.31 27.57 28.49
C VAL A 90 -16.08 27.86 29.35
N GLU A 91 -14.88 27.72 28.78
CA GLU A 91 -13.65 28.23 29.39
C GLU A 91 -13.70 29.77 29.54
N PRO A 92 -13.22 30.34 30.66
CA PRO A 92 -13.22 31.79 30.85
C PRO A 92 -12.13 32.47 30.02
N ALA A 93 -12.45 33.65 29.48
CA ALA A 93 -11.54 34.48 28.69
C ALA A 93 -10.28 34.91 29.47
N PRO A 94 -9.11 35.06 28.80
CA PRO A 94 -7.87 35.51 29.44
C PRO A 94 -7.94 36.98 29.92
N PRO A 95 -7.17 37.36 30.96
CA PRO A 95 -7.25 38.67 31.59
C PRO A 95 -6.70 39.82 30.74
N ALA A 96 -7.18 41.03 31.04
CA ALA A 96 -6.99 42.27 30.29
C ALA A 96 -5.52 42.72 30.08
N GLU A 97 -5.28 43.30 28.91
CA GLU A 97 -4.01 43.69 28.28
C GLU A 97 -3.19 44.73 29.07
N ALA A 98 -1.88 44.46 29.25
CA ALA A 98 -0.93 45.40 29.83
C ALA A 98 -0.33 46.34 28.75
N PRO A 99 -0.31 47.68 28.96
CA PRO A 99 0.30 48.61 28.01
C PRO A 99 1.82 48.47 27.99
N GLY A 100 2.42 48.24 26.81
CA GLY A 100 3.87 48.12 26.60
C GLY A 100 4.39 46.73 26.17
N THR A 101 3.51 45.74 26.01
CA THR A 101 3.87 44.40 25.52
C THR A 101 3.92 44.34 23.98
N VAL A 102 4.85 43.58 23.41
CA VAL A 102 4.91 43.27 21.98
C VAL A 102 4.14 41.99 21.65
N SER A 103 3.52 41.87 20.47
CA SER A 103 2.96 40.57 20.03
C SER A 103 4.05 39.64 19.47
N LEU A 104 3.78 38.33 19.39
CA LEU A 104 4.68 37.41 18.68
C LEU A 104 4.80 37.81 17.20
N GLU A 105 3.68 38.28 16.64
CA GLU A 105 3.52 38.79 15.28
C GLU A 105 4.48 39.92 14.95
N ASP A 106 4.55 40.88 15.87
CA ASP A 106 5.43 42.04 15.71
C ASP A 106 6.91 41.62 15.78
N LEU A 107 7.26 40.65 16.62
CA LEU A 107 8.63 40.14 16.73
C LEU A 107 9.08 39.42 15.46
N TYR A 108 8.29 38.48 14.93
CA TYR A 108 8.69 37.79 13.70
C TYR A 108 8.57 38.66 12.44
N SER A 109 7.76 39.72 12.45
CA SER A 109 7.66 40.66 11.32
C SER A 109 8.80 41.68 11.32
N ALA A 110 9.31 42.06 12.49
CA ALA A 110 10.43 42.98 12.64
C ALA A 110 11.79 42.34 12.33
N HIS A 111 11.86 41.00 12.35
CA HIS A 111 13.07 40.23 12.14
C HIS A 111 12.91 39.30 10.93
N LYS A 112 13.99 39.03 10.19
CA LYS A 112 13.94 38.23 8.96
C LYS A 112 13.92 36.73 9.28
N ILE A 113 12.85 36.27 9.91
CA ILE A 113 12.67 34.86 10.26
C ILE A 113 12.18 34.10 9.02
N ASP A 114 12.75 32.92 8.72
CA ASP A 114 12.12 31.96 7.81
C ASP A 114 10.88 31.36 8.48
N LEU A 115 9.74 32.03 8.29
CA LEU A 115 8.48 31.64 8.92
C LEU A 115 8.02 30.25 8.49
N ALA A 116 8.32 29.83 7.24
CA ALA A 116 7.94 28.51 6.76
C ALA A 116 8.73 27.42 7.47
N HIS A 117 10.03 27.63 7.70
CA HIS A 117 10.84 26.73 8.53
C HIS A 117 10.34 26.73 9.97
N ALA A 118 10.13 27.91 10.57
CA ALA A 118 9.67 28.02 11.95
C ALA A 118 8.32 27.34 12.19
N GLN A 119 7.36 27.47 11.26
CA GLN A 119 6.06 26.78 11.29
C GLN A 119 6.21 25.26 11.16
N HIS A 120 7.10 24.78 10.28
CA HIS A 120 7.37 23.36 10.15
C HIS A 120 7.98 22.77 11.43
N ILE A 121 8.91 23.49 12.07
CA ILE A 121 9.46 23.11 13.38
C ILE A 121 8.37 23.12 14.45
N GLN A 122 7.49 24.12 14.44
CA GLN A 122 6.36 24.22 15.37
C GLN A 122 5.44 23.00 15.27
N GLU A 123 4.97 22.66 14.07
CA GLU A 123 4.11 21.49 13.85
C GLU A 123 4.79 20.19 14.29
N THR A 124 6.07 20.04 13.98
CA THR A 124 6.86 18.85 14.33
C THR A 124 7.07 18.74 15.85
N ALA A 125 7.40 19.86 16.51
CA ALA A 125 7.59 19.93 17.95
C ALA A 125 6.29 19.63 18.71
N LEU A 126 5.16 20.14 18.23
CA LEU A 126 3.85 19.87 18.80
C LEU A 126 3.46 18.39 18.68
N LYS A 127 3.70 17.75 17.53
CA LYS A 127 3.48 16.30 17.38
C LYS A 127 4.28 15.48 18.40
N ILE A 128 5.55 15.85 18.61
CA ILE A 128 6.41 15.20 19.61
C ILE A 128 5.88 15.47 21.02
N PHE A 129 5.51 16.71 21.34
CA PHE A 129 4.93 17.08 22.64
C PHE A 129 3.67 16.26 22.93
N ASP A 130 2.67 16.32 22.04
CA ASP A 130 1.38 15.66 22.22
C ASP A 130 1.54 14.13 22.37
N ALA A 131 2.45 13.50 21.61
CA ALA A 131 2.70 12.06 21.69
C ALA A 131 3.50 11.63 22.93
N THR A 132 4.18 12.56 23.61
CA THR A 132 5.12 12.25 24.71
C THR A 132 4.67 12.81 26.07
N VAL A 133 3.40 13.21 26.21
CA VAL A 133 2.79 13.73 27.46
C VAL A 133 3.08 12.85 28.68
N ASN A 134 3.01 11.52 28.52
CA ASN A 134 3.28 10.57 29.60
C ASN A 134 4.77 10.54 30.05
N VAL A 135 5.67 11.04 29.20
CA VAL A 135 7.11 11.10 29.44
C VAL A 135 7.52 12.46 29.98
N HIS A 136 7.17 13.56 29.31
CA HIS A 136 7.59 14.90 29.73
C HIS A 136 6.77 15.44 30.92
N ARG A 137 5.49 15.03 31.06
CA ARG A 137 4.59 15.41 32.16
C ARG A 137 4.48 16.93 32.38
N LEU A 138 4.55 17.69 31.30
CA LEU A 138 4.33 19.14 31.33
C LEU A 138 2.83 19.43 31.29
N PRO A 139 2.38 20.54 31.87
CA PRO A 139 0.98 20.96 31.78
C PRO A 139 0.61 21.35 30.35
N GLU A 140 -0.69 21.34 30.05
CA GLU A 140 -1.22 21.75 28.74
C GLU A 140 -0.84 23.20 28.37
N SER A 141 -0.70 24.08 29.36
CA SER A 141 -0.21 25.45 29.16
C SER A 141 1.19 25.51 28.53
N ALA A 142 2.04 24.51 28.76
CA ALA A 142 3.38 24.45 28.17
C ALA A 142 3.35 24.29 26.64
N ARG A 143 2.21 23.87 26.07
CA ARG A 143 2.03 23.74 24.61
C ARG A 143 2.20 25.08 23.90
N GLN A 144 1.69 26.17 24.47
CA GLN A 144 1.87 27.54 23.93
C GLN A 144 3.33 28.01 24.01
N LEU A 145 4.09 27.55 25.01
CA LEU A 145 5.52 27.85 25.14
C LEU A 145 6.34 27.12 24.06
N VAL A 146 5.98 25.87 23.72
CA VAL A 146 6.59 25.13 22.61
C VAL A 146 6.35 25.87 21.29
N GLU A 147 5.12 26.32 21.06
CA GLU A 147 4.75 27.09 19.87
C GLU A 147 5.56 28.39 19.74
N ALA A 148 5.59 29.21 20.79
CA ALA A 148 6.33 30.46 20.79
C ALA A 148 7.84 30.23 20.60
N THR A 149 8.40 29.23 21.29
CA THR A 149 9.82 28.89 21.14
C THR A 149 10.15 28.47 19.72
N ALA A 150 9.32 27.64 19.08
CA ALA A 150 9.52 27.19 17.71
C ALA A 150 9.49 28.34 16.71
N LEU A 151 8.57 29.29 16.90
CA LEU A 151 8.47 30.46 16.03
C LEU A 151 9.64 31.43 16.19
N LEU A 152 10.22 31.52 17.39
CA LEU A 152 11.27 32.48 17.74
C LEU A 152 12.69 31.92 17.74
N HIS A 153 12.89 30.61 17.57
CA HIS A 153 14.19 29.98 17.82
C HIS A 153 15.36 30.58 16.99
N ASP A 154 15.05 31.03 15.77
CA ASP A 154 15.99 31.61 14.83
C ASP A 154 15.80 33.14 14.62
N ILE A 155 15.16 33.84 15.56
CA ILE A 155 14.91 35.29 15.51
C ILE A 155 16.18 36.14 15.26
N ALA A 156 17.35 35.64 15.66
CA ALA A 156 18.64 36.31 15.50
C ALA A 156 19.53 35.71 14.40
N ALA A 157 19.02 34.79 13.57
CA ALA A 157 19.80 34.07 12.56
C ALA A 157 20.53 35.03 11.59
N ASP A 158 19.86 36.10 11.17
CA ASP A 158 20.41 37.13 10.27
C ASP A 158 21.32 38.16 10.96
N ILE A 159 21.26 38.26 12.29
CA ILE A 159 22.01 39.26 13.07
C ILE A 159 23.34 38.69 13.54
N ASP A 160 23.32 37.48 14.10
CA ASP A 160 24.52 36.76 14.52
C ASP A 160 24.38 35.28 14.13
N PRO A 161 24.67 34.90 12.88
CA PRO A 161 24.57 33.52 12.42
C PRO A 161 25.37 32.52 13.28
N THR A 162 26.45 33.00 13.91
CA THR A 162 27.33 32.17 14.73
C THR A 162 26.73 31.91 16.11
N ASN A 163 26.16 32.93 16.75
CA ASN A 163 25.62 32.83 18.11
C ASN A 163 24.13 33.19 18.23
N HIS A 164 23.35 32.99 17.16
CA HIS A 164 21.94 33.38 17.13
C HIS A 164 21.10 32.79 18.26
N HIS A 165 21.35 31.57 18.71
CA HIS A 165 20.71 30.99 19.90
C HIS A 165 20.82 31.90 21.15
N LEU A 166 22.00 32.45 21.45
CA LEU A 166 22.21 33.34 22.59
C LEU A 166 21.68 34.75 22.32
N LYS A 167 21.93 35.26 21.11
CA LYS A 167 21.43 36.59 20.72
C LYS A 167 19.90 36.63 20.68
N GLY A 168 19.27 35.53 20.24
CA GLY A 168 17.84 35.33 20.19
C GLY A 168 17.22 35.29 21.58
N ARG A 169 17.82 34.57 22.54
CA ARG A 169 17.45 34.66 23.96
C ARG A 169 17.42 36.11 24.45
N ASP A 170 18.48 36.86 24.20
CA ASP A 170 18.59 38.26 24.66
C ASP A 170 17.54 39.17 23.98
N MET A 171 17.22 38.91 22.72
CA MET A 171 16.16 39.63 21.99
C MET A 171 14.78 39.29 22.52
N ILE A 172 14.51 38.02 22.82
CA ILE A 172 13.26 37.57 23.44
C ILE A 172 13.07 38.27 24.78
N LEU A 173 14.13 38.43 25.60
CA LEU A 173 14.05 39.07 26.91
C LEU A 173 14.04 40.61 26.87
N ALA A 174 14.26 41.22 25.71
CA ALA A 174 14.43 42.68 25.61
C ALA A 174 13.15 43.46 25.93
N GLN A 175 11.98 42.85 25.71
CA GLN A 175 10.68 43.48 25.94
C GLN A 175 9.60 42.44 26.27
N PRO A 176 8.61 42.74 27.14
CA PRO A 176 7.56 41.80 27.50
C PRO A 176 6.74 41.31 26.30
N ILE A 177 6.52 40.00 26.17
CA ILE A 177 5.71 39.42 25.09
C ILE A 177 4.27 39.24 25.58
N ARG A 178 3.31 39.76 24.80
CA ARG A 178 1.88 39.63 25.08
C ARG A 178 1.49 38.16 25.14
N GLY A 179 0.75 37.79 26.19
CA GLY A 179 0.26 36.42 26.39
C GLY A 179 1.19 35.52 27.20
N PHE A 180 2.37 36.00 27.61
CA PHE A 180 3.30 35.26 28.46
C PHE A 180 3.65 36.07 29.71
N SER A 181 3.73 35.40 30.85
CA SER A 181 4.34 35.92 32.07
C SER A 181 5.86 36.08 31.91
N GLU A 182 6.50 36.85 32.80
CA GLU A 182 7.95 37.01 32.77
C GLU A 182 8.70 35.66 32.88
N ASP A 183 8.16 34.74 33.67
CA ASP A 183 8.76 33.43 33.87
C ASP A 183 8.57 32.52 32.65
N GLU A 184 7.38 32.52 32.03
CA GLU A 184 7.13 31.84 30.74
C GLU A 184 8.04 32.39 29.63
N GLN A 185 8.23 33.71 29.58
CA GLN A 185 9.13 34.34 28.62
C GLN A 185 10.60 33.96 28.87
N ARG A 186 11.02 33.81 30.14
CA ARG A 186 12.35 33.27 30.48
C ARG A 186 12.51 31.81 30.08
N ILE A 187 11.46 31.01 30.20
CA ILE A 187 11.44 29.61 29.73
C ILE A 187 11.64 29.57 28.22
N ILE A 188 10.86 30.35 27.46
CA ILE A 188 10.99 30.48 26.00
C ILE A 188 12.42 30.91 25.63
N ALA A 189 12.96 31.94 26.30
CA ALA A 189 14.31 32.43 26.06
C ALA A 189 15.39 31.37 26.32
N CYS A 190 15.29 30.62 27.43
CA CYS A 190 16.20 29.51 27.73
C CYS A 190 16.11 28.39 26.67
N ALA A 191 14.89 28.03 26.27
CA ALA A 191 14.69 27.00 25.26
C ALA A 191 15.27 27.43 23.89
N THR A 192 15.09 28.69 23.49
CA THR A 192 15.77 29.29 22.34
C THR A 192 17.28 29.28 22.49
N ALA A 193 17.83 29.55 23.68
CA ALA A 193 19.28 29.48 23.89
C ALA A 193 19.84 28.05 23.72
N PHE A 194 19.04 27.02 24.02
CA PHE A 194 19.48 25.64 24.06
C PHE A 194 19.10 24.81 22.82
N HIS A 195 18.46 25.39 21.81
CA HIS A 195 17.99 24.65 20.63
C HIS A 195 19.10 24.10 19.72
N ARG A 196 20.35 24.58 19.86
CA ARG A 196 21.51 24.09 19.07
C ARG A 196 22.81 24.07 19.89
N LYS A 197 23.88 23.54 19.27
CA LYS A 197 25.21 23.37 19.87
C LYS A 197 25.14 22.55 21.18
N LYS A 198 26.27 22.47 21.89
CA LYS A 198 26.38 21.78 23.17
C LYS A 198 25.72 22.61 24.26
N VAL A 199 24.71 22.03 24.91
CA VAL A 199 23.95 22.68 25.99
C VAL A 199 24.74 22.63 27.30
N LYS A 200 24.87 23.79 27.95
CA LYS A 200 25.54 23.97 29.26
C LYS A 200 24.64 24.85 30.16
N PRO A 201 23.55 24.29 30.74
CA PRO A 201 22.50 25.09 31.38
C PRO A 201 23.02 25.95 32.53
N GLU A 202 23.86 25.39 33.40
CA GLU A 202 24.42 26.10 34.57
C GLU A 202 25.38 27.26 34.21
N ALA A 203 25.83 27.35 32.96
CA ALA A 203 26.63 28.46 32.48
C ALA A 203 25.77 29.62 31.92
N ASP A 204 24.46 29.40 31.77
CA ASP A 204 23.52 30.40 31.30
C ASP A 204 22.90 31.15 32.51
N PRO A 205 23.10 32.47 32.63
CA PRO A 205 22.62 33.22 33.79
C PRO A 205 21.10 33.32 33.87
N VAL A 206 20.38 33.26 32.75
CA VAL A 206 18.91 33.30 32.72
C VAL A 206 18.38 31.98 33.27
N PHE A 207 18.94 30.86 32.83
CA PHE A 207 18.59 29.54 33.34
C PHE A 207 18.93 29.38 34.83
N ALA A 208 20.12 29.82 35.24
CA ALA A 208 20.56 29.75 36.64
C ALA A 208 19.73 30.64 37.59
N ALA A 209 18.95 31.59 37.06
CA ALA A 209 18.03 32.43 37.84
C ALA A 209 16.61 31.83 37.96
N LEU A 210 16.25 30.85 37.12
CA LEU A 210 14.94 30.21 37.18
C LEU A 210 14.79 29.35 38.46
N PRO A 211 13.57 29.28 39.04
CA PRO A 211 13.19 28.24 39.98
C PRO A 211 13.40 26.82 39.42
N GLU A 212 13.61 25.83 40.29
CA GLU A 212 13.98 24.46 39.91
C GLU A 212 12.93 23.77 39.01
N ASP A 213 11.65 23.98 39.31
CA ASP A 213 10.51 23.51 38.52
C ASP A 213 10.50 24.12 37.10
N LEU A 214 10.72 25.43 37.00
CA LEU A 214 10.78 26.12 35.71
C LEU A 214 12.05 25.79 34.91
N ARG A 215 13.16 25.48 35.59
CA ARG A 215 14.36 24.94 34.92
C ARG A 215 14.07 23.62 34.24
N ARG A 216 13.35 22.72 34.92
CA ARG A 216 12.96 21.43 34.34
C ARG A 216 12.09 21.62 33.11
N GLU A 217 11.13 22.54 33.17
CA GLU A 217 10.26 22.89 32.05
C GLU A 217 11.06 23.47 30.87
N ALA A 218 11.97 24.42 31.11
CA ALA A 218 12.83 24.98 30.08
C ALA A 218 13.72 23.94 29.39
N LEU A 219 14.29 22.98 30.14
CA LEU A 219 15.08 21.90 29.57
C LEU A 219 14.22 20.90 28.78
N ALA A 220 13.01 20.62 29.23
CA ALA A 220 12.07 19.74 28.53
C ALA A 220 11.65 20.34 27.18
N LEU A 221 11.27 21.63 27.15
CA LEU A 221 10.97 22.37 25.92
C LEU A 221 12.17 22.38 24.98
N ALA A 222 13.36 22.71 25.50
CA ALA A 222 14.59 22.70 24.71
C ALA A 222 14.84 21.32 24.10
N ALA A 223 14.64 20.22 24.84
CA ALA A 223 14.84 18.87 24.33
C ALA A 223 13.89 18.55 23.16
N ILE A 224 12.60 18.88 23.28
CA ILE A 224 11.60 18.70 22.22
C ILE A 224 11.98 19.53 20.99
N LEU A 225 12.27 20.82 21.17
CA LEU A 225 12.63 21.73 20.08
C LEU A 225 13.90 21.29 19.35
N ARG A 226 14.92 20.82 20.09
CA ARG A 226 16.16 20.30 19.49
C ARG A 226 15.90 19.11 18.58
N THR A 227 15.04 18.18 19.02
CA THR A 227 14.70 17.01 18.22
C THR A 227 13.88 17.38 16.99
N ALA A 228 12.90 18.28 17.13
CA ALA A 228 12.10 18.78 16.01
C ALA A 228 12.95 19.54 15.00
N ASN A 229 13.82 20.45 15.46
CA ASN A 229 14.78 21.15 14.61
C ASN A 229 15.75 20.18 13.91
N GLY A 230 16.10 19.09 14.58
CA GLY A 230 16.90 18.03 13.99
C GLY A 230 16.24 17.36 12.79
N LEU A 231 14.91 17.22 12.83
CA LEU A 231 14.09 16.61 11.77
C LEU A 231 13.90 17.51 10.54
N ASP A 232 14.36 18.76 10.57
CA ASP A 232 14.49 19.62 9.39
C ASP A 232 15.92 20.18 9.28
N GLY A 233 16.92 19.35 9.60
CA GLY A 233 18.33 19.71 9.45
C GLY A 233 18.72 20.03 8.01
N SER A 234 18.01 19.44 7.05
CA SER A 234 18.10 19.74 5.62
C SER A 234 17.52 21.11 5.24
N GLN A 235 16.70 21.74 6.10
CA GLN A 235 15.94 22.97 5.86
C GLN A 235 14.98 22.90 4.66
N THR A 236 14.66 21.69 4.22
CA THR A 236 13.80 21.44 3.06
C THR A 236 12.32 21.41 3.42
N LYS A 237 11.99 21.28 4.72
CA LYS A 237 10.62 21.11 5.24
C LYS A 237 9.93 19.87 4.65
N SER A 238 10.73 18.90 4.21
CA SER A 238 10.26 17.74 3.44
C SER A 238 10.14 16.46 4.27
N THR A 239 10.67 16.46 5.50
CA THR A 239 10.62 15.34 6.43
C THR A 239 9.39 15.46 7.33
N LEU A 240 8.49 14.47 7.29
CA LEU A 240 7.24 14.46 8.04
C LEU A 240 7.21 13.30 9.01
N ILE A 241 6.77 13.53 10.25
CA ILE A 241 6.47 12.44 11.19
C ILE A 241 5.24 11.67 10.70
N THR A 242 5.40 10.37 10.46
CA THR A 242 4.34 9.45 10.04
C THR A 242 3.78 8.64 11.20
N ASN A 243 4.60 8.31 12.18
CA ASN A 243 4.17 7.59 13.38
C ASN A 243 5.05 7.96 14.59
N ILE A 244 4.46 7.95 15.78
CA ILE A 244 5.19 8.04 17.06
C ILE A 244 4.68 6.92 17.95
N GLU A 245 5.54 5.95 18.24
CA GLU A 245 5.26 4.87 19.17
C GLU A 245 5.93 5.17 20.49
N ALA A 246 5.15 5.60 21.47
CA ALA A 246 5.61 5.81 22.83
C ALA A 246 5.36 4.55 23.68
N SER A 247 6.44 3.89 24.10
CA SER A 247 6.41 2.78 25.05
C SER A 247 6.92 3.24 26.43
N THR A 248 6.87 2.35 27.42
CA THR A 248 7.49 2.62 28.73
C THR A 248 9.02 2.56 28.70
N GLU A 249 9.60 1.95 27.66
CA GLU A 249 11.04 1.71 27.55
C GLU A 249 11.74 2.65 26.56
N ASP A 250 11.04 3.11 25.53
CA ASP A 250 11.54 4.02 24.51
C ASP A 250 10.41 4.76 23.75
N ILE A 251 10.78 5.80 23.02
CA ILE A 251 9.93 6.46 22.04
C ILE A 251 10.56 6.27 20.67
N LEU A 252 9.83 5.65 19.74
CA LEU A 252 10.24 5.53 18.35
C LEU A 252 9.46 6.54 17.50
N VAL A 253 10.16 7.52 16.94
CA VAL A 253 9.61 8.46 15.96
C VAL A 253 9.97 7.96 14.57
N VAL A 254 8.96 7.67 13.77
CA VAL A 254 9.08 7.28 12.37
C VAL A 254 8.81 8.50 11.50
N VAL A 255 9.77 8.85 10.65
CA VAL A 255 9.68 9.97 9.72
C VAL A 255 9.76 9.53 8.27
N ASP A 256 9.21 10.31 7.36
CA ASP A 256 9.22 10.02 5.92
C ASP A 256 9.48 11.29 5.12
N GLY A 257 9.95 11.14 3.89
CA GLY A 257 10.28 12.24 3.00
C GLY A 257 11.67 12.12 2.35
N PRO A 258 11.95 12.94 1.33
CA PRO A 258 13.19 12.85 0.54
C PRO A 258 14.49 12.96 1.35
N HIS A 259 14.45 13.64 2.50
CA HIS A 259 15.62 13.85 3.37
C HIS A 259 15.50 13.14 4.73
N ALA A 260 14.47 12.30 4.91
CA ALA A 260 14.12 11.69 6.18
C ALA A 260 15.29 10.90 6.81
N ALA A 261 16.11 10.24 6.00
CA ALA A 261 17.28 9.52 6.49
C ALA A 261 18.33 10.44 7.14
N ALA A 262 18.67 11.53 6.46
CA ALA A 262 19.65 12.50 6.95
C ALA A 262 19.10 13.27 8.16
N ASP A 263 17.84 13.68 8.09
CA ASP A 263 17.15 14.42 9.13
C ASP A 263 16.91 13.56 10.39
N ALA A 264 16.54 12.29 10.26
CA ALA A 264 16.45 11.35 11.39
C ALA A 264 17.82 11.17 12.07
N ALA A 265 18.90 11.03 11.30
CA ALA A 265 20.24 10.94 11.85
C ALA A 265 20.67 12.23 12.55
N ASN A 266 20.26 13.40 12.05
CA ASN A 266 20.51 14.69 12.69
C ASN A 266 19.71 14.86 13.98
N ALA A 267 18.41 14.54 13.97
CA ALA A 267 17.56 14.50 15.16
C ALA A 267 18.11 13.57 16.23
N GLN A 268 18.62 12.39 15.84
CA GLN A 268 19.26 11.47 16.78
C GLN A 268 20.50 12.06 17.46
N LYS A 269 21.29 12.88 16.74
CA LYS A 269 22.44 13.60 17.33
C LYS A 269 22.01 14.71 18.29
N LEU A 270 20.91 15.41 17.97
CA LEU A 270 20.37 16.51 18.77
C LEU A 270 19.50 16.06 19.95
N ALA A 271 19.15 14.76 20.00
CA ALA A 271 18.51 14.11 21.14
C ALA A 271 19.42 13.96 22.38
N ASP A 272 20.65 14.51 22.35
CA ASP A 272 21.59 14.47 23.46
C ASP A 272 21.07 15.16 24.74
N LEU A 273 20.26 16.21 24.58
CA LEU A 273 19.58 16.85 25.72
C LEU A 273 18.39 16.01 26.20
N TRP A 274 17.62 15.41 25.27
CA TRP A 274 16.50 14.54 25.62
C TRP A 274 16.92 13.44 26.59
N LEU A 275 18.02 12.74 26.26
CA LEU A 275 18.57 11.66 27.08
C LEU A 275 19.05 12.10 28.47
N LYS A 276 19.29 13.40 28.68
CA LYS A 276 19.67 13.96 29.99
C LYS A 276 18.46 14.39 30.81
N VAL A 277 17.37 14.76 30.14
CA VAL A 277 16.17 15.33 30.77
C VAL A 277 15.13 14.26 31.08
N PHE A 278 14.99 13.27 30.19
CA PHE A 278 13.98 12.22 30.30
C PHE A 278 14.63 10.84 30.47
N ALA A 279 13.99 9.99 31.26
CA ALA A 279 14.43 8.62 31.47
C ALA A 279 14.15 7.71 30.27
N VAL A 280 13.16 8.06 29.45
CA VAL A 280 12.77 7.31 28.26
C VAL A 280 13.53 7.85 27.05
N PRO A 281 14.40 7.05 26.39
CA PRO A 281 15.14 7.47 25.22
C PRO A 281 14.20 7.69 24.02
N ILE A 282 14.47 8.73 23.24
CA ILE A 282 13.83 8.96 21.95
C ILE A 282 14.76 8.52 20.81
N ARG A 283 14.21 7.74 19.88
CA ARG A 283 14.89 7.22 18.70
C ARG A 283 14.19 7.70 17.45
N PHE A 284 14.97 8.07 16.46
CA PHE A 284 14.46 8.49 15.16
C PHE A 284 14.82 7.43 14.13
N THR A 285 13.79 6.86 13.52
CA THR A 285 13.93 6.06 12.32
C THR A 285 13.20 6.77 11.19
N TYR A 286 13.60 6.49 9.97
CA TYR A 286 12.82 6.88 8.82
C TYR A 286 12.11 5.64 8.29
N ASN A 287 10.95 5.82 7.69
CA ASN A 287 10.48 4.91 6.66
C ASN A 287 11.61 4.89 5.65
N GLN A 288 12.39 3.82 5.62
CA GLN A 288 13.19 3.60 4.42
C GLN A 288 12.19 3.69 3.27
N PRO A 289 12.49 4.40 2.15
CA PRO A 289 11.92 3.91 0.90
C PRO A 289 12.32 2.47 0.95
N VAL A 290 11.34 1.59 1.15
CA VAL A 290 11.62 0.20 1.50
C VAL A 290 12.70 -0.18 0.49
N ASN A 291 13.87 -0.61 0.95
CA ASN A 291 14.70 -1.36 0.05
C ASN A 291 13.88 -2.62 -0.13
N VAL A 292 12.90 -2.52 -1.03
CA VAL A 292 11.84 -3.48 -1.20
C VAL A 292 12.63 -4.67 -1.68
N GLU A 293 12.83 -5.62 -0.78
CA GLU A 293 12.34 -6.90 -1.19
C GLU A 293 10.90 -6.66 -1.64
N LEU A 294 10.74 -6.49 -2.97
CA LEU A 294 9.48 -6.25 -3.67
C LEU A 294 8.37 -7.00 -2.92
N PRO A 295 7.14 -6.50 -2.79
CA PRO A 295 6.11 -7.25 -2.06
C PRO A 295 5.96 -8.69 -2.59
N ASP A 296 6.36 -8.94 -3.85
CA ASP A 296 6.56 -10.27 -4.40
C ASP A 296 7.52 -11.22 -3.64
N ARG A 297 8.61 -10.70 -3.07
CA ARG A 297 9.61 -11.40 -2.24
C ARG A 297 9.12 -11.67 -0.82
N ILE A 298 8.19 -10.86 -0.30
CA ILE A 298 7.57 -11.05 1.03
C ILE A 298 6.35 -11.96 0.94
N LEU A 299 5.61 -11.90 -0.17
CA LEU A 299 4.46 -12.77 -0.40
C LEU A 299 4.96 -14.19 -0.69
N PRO A 300 4.43 -15.22 -0.01
CA PRO A 300 4.78 -16.61 -0.30
C PRO A 300 4.41 -16.93 -1.75
N GLU A 301 5.25 -17.70 -2.44
CA GLU A 301 4.96 -18.13 -3.81
C GLU A 301 3.54 -18.71 -3.91
N PRO A 302 2.83 -18.51 -5.03
CA PRO A 302 1.46 -18.98 -5.17
C PRO A 302 1.35 -20.51 -5.25
N SER A 303 2.42 -21.26 -4.98
CA SER A 303 2.42 -22.72 -5.02
C SER A 303 1.57 -23.30 -3.86
N PRO A 304 0.50 -24.06 -4.16
CA PRO A 304 -0.30 -24.71 -3.13
C PRO A 304 0.38 -25.98 -2.62
N THR A 305 0.03 -26.39 -1.40
CA THR A 305 0.41 -27.70 -0.89
C THR A 305 -0.51 -28.78 -1.45
N LEU A 306 0.05 -29.75 -2.16
CA LEU A 306 -0.70 -30.73 -2.95
C LEU A 306 -0.40 -32.18 -2.56
N SER A 307 -1.46 -33.01 -2.54
CA SER A 307 -1.30 -34.47 -2.50
C SER A 307 -1.31 -35.05 -3.90
N ARG A 308 -0.50 -36.09 -4.16
CA ARG A 308 -0.45 -36.80 -5.46
C ARG A 308 -1.80 -37.38 -5.91
N THR A 309 -2.73 -37.56 -4.98
CA THR A 309 -4.05 -38.15 -5.23
C THR A 309 -5.11 -37.14 -5.71
N VAL A 310 -4.81 -35.83 -5.71
CA VAL A 310 -5.76 -34.81 -6.15
C VAL A 310 -5.88 -34.76 -7.67
N THR A 311 -6.99 -34.22 -8.17
CA THR A 311 -7.20 -33.98 -9.60
C THR A 311 -6.48 -32.72 -10.07
N VAL A 312 -6.19 -32.63 -11.38
CA VAL A 312 -5.65 -31.41 -12.01
C VAL A 312 -6.52 -30.20 -11.65
N VAL A 313 -7.85 -30.37 -11.70
CA VAL A 313 -8.81 -29.31 -11.38
C VAL A 313 -8.71 -28.85 -9.93
N LYS A 314 -8.63 -29.78 -8.96
CA LYS A 314 -8.46 -29.40 -7.53
C LYS A 314 -7.16 -28.65 -7.30
N ALA A 315 -6.08 -29.04 -7.96
CA ALA A 315 -4.81 -28.34 -7.86
C ALA A 315 -4.84 -26.97 -8.54
N GLY A 316 -5.48 -26.86 -9.70
CA GLY A 316 -5.75 -25.59 -10.37
C GLY A 316 -6.54 -24.64 -9.49
N ARG A 317 -7.57 -25.14 -8.77
CA ARG A 317 -8.34 -24.33 -7.82
C ARG A 317 -7.51 -23.87 -6.62
N ALA A 318 -6.67 -24.74 -6.07
CA ALA A 318 -5.75 -24.39 -4.99
C ALA A 318 -4.74 -23.32 -5.43
N PHE A 319 -4.19 -23.45 -6.65
CA PHE A 319 -3.30 -22.46 -7.26
C PHE A 319 -4.02 -21.12 -7.47
N ALA A 320 -5.23 -21.13 -8.03
CA ALA A 320 -6.04 -19.92 -8.21
C ALA A 320 -6.33 -19.21 -6.88
N LEU A 321 -6.59 -19.96 -5.79
CA LEU A 321 -6.79 -19.39 -4.44
C LEU A 321 -5.53 -18.68 -3.94
N ARG A 322 -4.35 -19.30 -4.08
CA ARG A 322 -3.08 -18.70 -3.69
C ARG A 322 -2.74 -17.45 -4.49
N THR A 323 -2.95 -17.48 -5.81
CA THR A 323 -2.82 -16.31 -6.67
C THR A 323 -3.77 -15.19 -6.23
N LEU A 324 -5.02 -15.52 -5.89
CA LEU A 324 -6.01 -14.56 -5.40
C LEU A 324 -5.62 -13.93 -4.05
N GLU A 325 -5.04 -14.72 -3.13
CA GLU A 325 -4.49 -14.22 -1.86
C GLU A 325 -3.36 -13.20 -2.09
N ARG A 326 -2.48 -13.44 -3.08
CA ARG A 326 -1.43 -12.49 -3.46
C ARG A 326 -2.01 -11.21 -4.05
N ILE A 327 -3.01 -11.30 -4.93
CA ILE A 327 -3.71 -10.13 -5.48
C ILE A 327 -4.34 -9.30 -4.36
N ASP A 328 -5.03 -9.94 -3.41
CA ASP A 328 -5.61 -9.26 -2.23
C ASP A 328 -4.55 -8.49 -1.43
N ALA A 329 -3.35 -9.07 -1.27
CA ALA A 329 -2.26 -8.42 -0.56
C ALA A 329 -1.68 -7.24 -1.33
N LEU A 330 -1.39 -7.41 -2.63
CA LEU A 330 -0.85 -6.35 -3.50
C LEU A 330 -1.82 -5.17 -3.65
N LEU A 331 -3.13 -5.42 -3.67
CA LEU A 331 -4.13 -4.37 -3.72
C LEU A 331 -4.15 -3.47 -2.47
N LYS A 332 -3.75 -3.98 -1.30
CA LYS A 332 -3.62 -3.15 -0.09
C LYS A 332 -2.52 -2.09 -0.26
N TYR A 333 -1.43 -2.43 -0.94
CA TYR A 333 -0.35 -1.48 -1.25
C TYR A 333 -0.83 -0.40 -2.23
N ILE A 334 -1.60 -0.78 -3.26
CA ILE A 334 -2.23 0.20 -4.16
C ILE A 334 -3.16 1.14 -3.38
N GLN A 335 -3.93 0.63 -2.42
CA GLN A 335 -4.80 1.45 -1.56
C GLN A 335 -4.02 2.38 -0.63
N SER A 336 -2.81 2.01 -0.21
CA SER A 336 -1.89 2.89 0.51
C SER A 336 -1.04 3.77 -0.41
N ASN A 337 -1.40 3.88 -1.69
CA ASN A 337 -0.73 4.69 -2.71
C ASN A 337 0.72 4.25 -3.04
N ASP A 338 1.08 3.00 -2.73
CA ASP A 338 2.33 2.40 -3.19
C ASP A 338 2.13 1.75 -4.56
N LEU A 339 2.56 2.47 -5.60
CA LEU A 339 2.42 2.05 -6.99
C LEU A 339 3.58 1.18 -7.49
N THR A 340 4.61 0.96 -6.67
CA THR A 340 5.77 0.12 -7.04
C THR A 340 5.36 -1.34 -7.27
N VAL A 341 4.21 -1.76 -6.73
CA VAL A 341 3.65 -3.10 -6.85
C VAL A 341 2.85 -3.35 -8.13
N LEU A 342 2.62 -2.34 -8.96
CA LEU A 342 1.82 -2.47 -10.19
C LEU A 342 2.33 -3.56 -11.14
N PRO A 343 3.66 -3.73 -11.38
CA PRO A 343 4.16 -4.82 -12.22
C PRO A 343 3.81 -6.20 -11.68
N SER A 344 4.00 -6.41 -10.37
CA SER A 344 3.66 -7.62 -9.65
C SER A 344 2.17 -7.93 -9.73
N LEU A 345 1.34 -6.93 -9.45
CA LEU A 345 -0.12 -7.08 -9.46
C LEU A 345 -0.66 -7.39 -10.86
N ALA A 346 -0.11 -6.76 -11.90
CA ALA A 346 -0.45 -7.10 -13.28
C ALA A 346 -0.11 -8.57 -13.59
N ARG A 347 1.08 -9.03 -13.16
CA ARG A 347 1.49 -10.43 -13.36
C ARG A 347 0.61 -11.43 -12.62
N GLU A 348 0.17 -11.12 -11.39
CA GLU A 348 -0.72 -12.01 -10.65
C GLU A 348 -2.14 -12.05 -11.24
N THR A 349 -2.65 -10.93 -11.77
CA THR A 349 -3.97 -10.92 -12.43
C THR A 349 -3.95 -11.68 -13.76
N GLU A 350 -2.85 -11.60 -14.52
CA GLU A 350 -2.59 -12.46 -15.68
C GLU A 350 -2.52 -13.93 -15.22
N ARG A 351 -1.70 -14.27 -14.23
CA ARG A 351 -1.64 -15.64 -13.68
C ARG A 351 -3.00 -16.19 -13.26
N LEU A 352 -3.87 -15.34 -12.71
CA LEU A 352 -5.22 -15.74 -12.30
C LEU A 352 -6.11 -16.08 -13.50
N LEU A 353 -5.99 -15.36 -14.63
CA LEU A 353 -6.68 -15.70 -15.88
C LEU A 353 -6.31 -17.12 -16.33
N GLU A 354 -5.02 -17.44 -16.34
CA GLU A 354 -4.50 -18.75 -16.74
C GLU A 354 -4.94 -19.83 -15.75
N ALA A 355 -4.90 -19.50 -14.45
CA ALA A 355 -5.34 -20.41 -13.40
C ALA A 355 -6.84 -20.78 -13.52
N THR A 356 -7.70 -19.93 -14.09
CA THR A 356 -9.12 -20.28 -14.30
C THR A 356 -9.31 -21.47 -15.23
N THR A 357 -8.41 -21.65 -16.20
CA THR A 357 -8.43 -22.78 -17.13
C THR A 357 -8.08 -24.08 -16.40
N LEU A 358 -7.06 -24.04 -15.55
CA LEU A 358 -6.69 -25.19 -14.71
C LEU A 358 -7.74 -25.51 -13.64
N ALA A 359 -8.39 -24.48 -13.10
CA ALA A 359 -9.41 -24.60 -12.06
C ALA A 359 -10.80 -25.01 -12.58
N ASP A 360 -10.97 -25.08 -13.91
CA ASP A 360 -12.25 -25.36 -14.60
C ASP A 360 -13.36 -24.39 -14.17
N VAL A 361 -13.06 -23.09 -14.23
CA VAL A 361 -13.99 -22.00 -13.86
C VAL A 361 -14.06 -20.91 -14.96
N PRO A 362 -14.40 -21.28 -16.21
CA PRO A 362 -14.36 -20.35 -17.34
C PRO A 362 -15.32 -19.16 -17.20
N ASP A 363 -16.39 -19.32 -16.41
CA ASP A 363 -17.41 -18.29 -16.20
C ASP A 363 -16.86 -16.99 -15.59
N PHE A 364 -15.73 -17.05 -14.86
CA PHE A 364 -15.10 -15.89 -14.23
C PHE A 364 -14.06 -15.19 -15.12
N LYS A 365 -13.76 -15.73 -16.31
CA LYS A 365 -12.68 -15.22 -17.18
C LYS A 365 -12.91 -13.76 -17.57
N LYS A 366 -14.16 -13.37 -17.83
CA LYS A 366 -14.51 -11.99 -18.23
C LYS A 366 -14.31 -10.99 -17.09
N GLU A 367 -14.70 -11.35 -15.88
CA GLU A 367 -14.57 -10.51 -14.69
C GLU A 367 -13.11 -10.36 -14.28
N ILE A 368 -12.30 -11.41 -14.39
CA ILE A 368 -10.86 -11.33 -14.14
C ILE A 368 -10.16 -10.53 -15.24
N ALA A 369 -10.58 -10.67 -16.51
CA ALA A 369 -10.03 -9.89 -17.61
C ALA A 369 -10.28 -8.39 -17.41
N TRP A 370 -11.48 -8.01 -16.97
CA TRP A 370 -11.76 -6.63 -16.58
C TRP A 370 -10.78 -6.09 -15.52
N LEU A 371 -10.48 -6.88 -14.50
CA LEU A 371 -9.55 -6.50 -13.44
C LEU A 371 -8.13 -6.34 -14.01
N HIS A 372 -7.69 -7.32 -14.80
CA HIS A 372 -6.38 -7.32 -15.45
C HIS A 372 -6.20 -6.11 -16.37
N ASP A 373 -7.18 -5.81 -17.23
CA ASP A 373 -7.11 -4.71 -18.20
C ASP A 373 -6.91 -3.34 -17.51
N ILE A 374 -7.60 -3.10 -16.38
CA ILE A 374 -7.44 -1.86 -15.61
C ILE A 374 -6.03 -1.77 -15.02
N ILE A 375 -5.56 -2.85 -14.40
CA ILE A 375 -4.27 -2.90 -13.72
C ILE A 375 -3.12 -2.82 -14.72
N ASP A 376 -3.20 -3.53 -15.84
CA ASP A 376 -2.17 -3.51 -16.86
C ASP A 376 -2.12 -2.15 -17.56
N ASN A 377 -3.27 -1.50 -17.81
CA ASN A 377 -3.27 -0.13 -18.31
C ASN A 377 -2.58 0.84 -17.33
N ALA A 378 -2.87 0.73 -16.02
CA ALA A 378 -2.20 1.53 -15.01
C ALA A 378 -0.68 1.27 -14.98
N ARG A 379 -0.26 0.00 -15.04
CA ARG A 379 1.15 -0.40 -15.12
C ARG A 379 1.83 0.19 -16.34
N LEU A 380 1.24 0.06 -17.54
CA LEU A 380 1.81 0.57 -18.78
C LEU A 380 1.93 2.11 -18.74
N THR A 381 0.97 2.81 -18.16
CA THR A 381 1.05 4.27 -17.97
C THR A 381 2.15 4.66 -16.99
N ALA A 382 2.33 3.93 -15.89
CA ALA A 382 3.43 4.15 -14.95
C ALA A 382 4.81 3.94 -15.61
N VAL A 383 4.97 2.84 -16.36
CA VAL A 383 6.20 2.56 -17.13
C VAL A 383 6.47 3.62 -18.19
N PHE A 384 5.42 4.16 -18.82
CA PHE A 384 5.56 5.26 -19.78
C PHE A 384 6.15 6.51 -19.13
N ILE A 385 5.62 6.91 -17.96
CA ILE A 385 6.12 8.06 -17.19
C ILE A 385 7.61 7.86 -16.87
N GLU A 386 7.96 6.71 -16.30
CA GLU A 386 9.34 6.35 -15.95
C GLU A 386 10.28 6.46 -17.15
N ARG A 387 9.90 5.83 -18.28
CA ARG A 387 10.74 5.78 -19.49
C ARG A 387 10.86 7.14 -20.18
N LEU A 388 9.82 7.96 -20.18
CA LEU A 388 9.89 9.31 -20.73
C LEU A 388 10.75 10.22 -19.85
N SER A 389 10.61 10.14 -18.52
CA SER A 389 11.48 10.87 -17.59
C SER A 389 12.95 10.48 -17.77
N ALA A 390 13.27 9.19 -17.85
CA ALA A 390 14.63 8.71 -18.08
C ALA A 390 15.19 9.17 -19.45
N ALA A 391 14.40 9.08 -20.52
CA ALA A 391 14.83 9.47 -21.86
C ALA A 391 15.12 10.99 -22.01
N THR A 392 14.61 11.81 -21.09
CA THR A 392 14.81 13.26 -21.10
C THR A 392 15.73 13.75 -19.99
N GLU A 393 16.25 12.85 -19.15
CA GLU A 393 17.01 13.19 -17.95
C GLU A 393 18.25 14.03 -18.28
N ASP A 394 18.97 13.77 -19.36
CA ASP A 394 20.22 14.47 -19.66
C ASP A 394 20.05 15.87 -20.29
N SER A 395 18.81 16.35 -20.52
CA SER A 395 18.57 17.63 -21.20
C SER A 395 17.43 18.43 -20.57
N ASP A 396 17.76 19.56 -19.94
CA ASP A 396 16.76 20.49 -19.38
C ASP A 396 15.75 21.01 -20.41
N TYR A 397 16.15 21.11 -21.67
CA TYR A 397 15.24 21.46 -22.76
C TYR A 397 14.21 20.34 -22.99
N LEU A 398 14.65 19.09 -23.08
CA LEU A 398 13.75 17.96 -23.30
C LEU A 398 12.86 17.70 -22.09
N ARG A 399 13.37 17.85 -20.85
CA ARG A 399 12.55 17.76 -19.62
C ARG A 399 11.38 18.75 -19.66
N LYS A 400 11.66 20.02 -19.97
CA LYS A 400 10.62 21.06 -20.07
C LYS A 400 9.60 20.77 -21.17
N LEU A 401 10.04 20.16 -22.28
CA LEU A 401 9.15 19.77 -23.38
C LEU A 401 8.27 18.57 -23.01
N ALA A 402 8.79 17.63 -22.21
CA ALA A 402 8.08 16.43 -21.76
C ALA A 402 7.06 16.69 -20.64
N GLU A 403 7.27 17.72 -19.82
CA GLU A 403 6.45 17.98 -18.62
C GLU A 403 4.93 17.97 -18.85
N PRO A 404 4.37 18.62 -19.91
CA PRO A 404 2.94 18.58 -20.16
C PRO A 404 2.41 17.15 -20.43
N GLN A 405 3.22 16.32 -21.08
CA GLN A 405 2.87 14.93 -21.36
C GLN A 405 2.98 14.07 -20.10
N LEU A 406 4.02 14.28 -19.28
CA LEU A 406 4.18 13.61 -17.98
C LEU A 406 3.01 13.92 -17.04
N GLU A 407 2.61 15.19 -16.93
CA GLU A 407 1.45 15.61 -16.14
C GLU A 407 0.15 14.98 -16.66
N ALA A 408 -0.06 14.95 -17.98
CA ALA A 408 -1.22 14.28 -18.57
C ALA A 408 -1.24 12.77 -18.25
N ARG A 409 -0.08 12.09 -18.30
CA ARG A 409 0.03 10.66 -17.98
C ARG A 409 -0.12 10.38 -16.48
N ARG A 410 0.35 11.25 -15.59
CA ARG A 410 0.11 11.16 -14.12
C ARG A 410 -1.39 11.29 -13.81
N ALA A 411 -2.08 12.20 -14.48
CA ALA A 411 -3.53 12.35 -14.38
C ALA A 411 -4.27 11.12 -14.92
N GLU A 412 -3.83 10.56 -16.04
CA GLU A 412 -4.37 9.32 -16.61
C GLU A 412 -4.17 8.12 -15.68
N LEU A 413 -2.98 7.95 -15.09
CA LEU A 413 -2.69 6.90 -14.11
C LEU A 413 -3.63 6.99 -12.91
N THR A 414 -3.78 8.20 -12.37
CA THR A 414 -4.72 8.48 -11.28
C THR A 414 -6.16 8.16 -11.67
N ALA A 415 -6.56 8.49 -12.90
CA ALA A 415 -7.89 8.19 -13.41
C ALA A 415 -8.12 6.68 -13.62
N ALA A 416 -7.12 5.94 -14.12
CA ALA A 416 -7.17 4.50 -14.31
C ALA A 416 -7.34 3.77 -12.96
N LEU A 417 -6.57 4.16 -11.94
CA LEU A 417 -6.71 3.58 -10.59
C LEU A 417 -8.06 3.89 -9.94
N LYS A 418 -8.66 5.05 -10.24
CA LYS A 418 -10.03 5.37 -9.80
C LYS A 418 -11.11 4.50 -10.46
N GLN A 419 -10.85 3.91 -11.62
CA GLN A 419 -11.78 2.97 -12.28
C GLN A 419 -11.80 1.60 -11.59
N LEU A 420 -10.84 1.32 -10.71
CA LEU A 420 -10.80 0.09 -9.92
C LEU A 420 -11.94 0.10 -8.88
N ASP A 421 -13.10 -0.43 -9.28
CA ASP A 421 -14.26 -0.56 -8.41
C ASP A 421 -14.02 -1.67 -7.37
N MET A 422 -13.62 -1.26 -6.17
CA MET A 422 -13.38 -2.16 -5.04
C MET A 422 -14.64 -2.90 -4.56
N ARG A 423 -15.86 -2.44 -4.89
CA ARG A 423 -17.08 -3.21 -4.60
C ARG A 423 -17.24 -4.34 -5.60
N ARG A 424 -17.07 -4.04 -6.90
CA ARG A 424 -17.08 -5.05 -7.97
C ARG A 424 -16.00 -6.11 -7.74
N TYR A 425 -14.78 -5.70 -7.35
CA TYR A 425 -13.71 -6.61 -6.98
C TYR A 425 -14.10 -7.52 -5.81
N ARG A 426 -14.65 -6.96 -4.72
CA ARG A 426 -15.10 -7.76 -3.56
C ARG A 426 -16.15 -8.80 -3.92
N THR A 427 -17.10 -8.46 -4.80
CA THR A 427 -18.09 -9.42 -5.31
C THR A 427 -17.41 -10.54 -6.10
N LEU A 428 -16.54 -10.19 -7.05
CA LEU A 428 -15.77 -11.15 -7.84
C LEU A 428 -14.98 -12.11 -6.93
N VAL A 429 -14.20 -11.60 -6.00
CA VAL A 429 -13.37 -12.40 -5.08
C VAL A 429 -14.23 -13.32 -4.22
N THR A 430 -15.35 -12.82 -3.72
CA THR A 430 -16.27 -13.61 -2.88
C THR A 430 -16.83 -14.78 -3.68
N ASP A 431 -17.38 -14.51 -4.87
CA ASP A 431 -18.00 -15.53 -5.73
C ASP A 431 -16.96 -16.53 -6.26
N LEU A 432 -15.77 -16.06 -6.63
CA LEU A 432 -14.69 -16.90 -7.10
C LEU A 432 -14.16 -17.81 -6.00
N ARG A 433 -13.82 -17.29 -4.80
CA ARG A 433 -13.37 -18.10 -3.65
C ARG A 433 -14.35 -19.21 -3.33
N LEU A 434 -15.62 -18.87 -3.39
CA LEU A 434 -16.70 -19.79 -3.14
C LEU A 434 -16.70 -20.98 -4.10
N VAL A 435 -16.55 -20.75 -5.41
CA VAL A 435 -16.46 -21.82 -6.40
C VAL A 435 -15.15 -22.60 -6.28
N LEU A 436 -14.03 -21.91 -6.00
CA LEU A 436 -12.72 -22.55 -5.84
C LEU A 436 -12.66 -23.50 -4.63
N LEU A 437 -13.44 -23.23 -3.58
CA LEU A 437 -13.54 -24.06 -2.37
C LEU A 437 -14.58 -25.19 -2.46
N GLU A 438 -15.35 -25.27 -3.55
CA GLU A 438 -16.31 -26.37 -3.73
C GLU A 438 -15.59 -27.71 -3.88
N ASP A 439 -16.07 -28.72 -3.16
CA ASP A 439 -15.53 -30.07 -3.23
C ASP A 439 -15.98 -30.75 -4.53
N ILE A 440 -15.02 -31.06 -5.39
CA ILE A 440 -15.26 -31.74 -6.67
C ILE A 440 -15.07 -33.25 -6.48
N ASP A 441 -15.92 -34.06 -7.10
CA ASP A 441 -15.76 -35.51 -7.14
C ASP A 441 -14.42 -35.89 -7.81
N PRO A 442 -13.52 -36.62 -7.12
CA PRO A 442 -12.25 -37.01 -7.69
C PRO A 442 -12.42 -38.06 -8.79
N ASN A 443 -12.50 -37.61 -10.05
CA ASN A 443 -12.31 -38.49 -11.21
C ASN A 443 -10.88 -39.06 -11.22
N GLU A 444 -10.77 -40.38 -11.08
CA GLU A 444 -9.49 -41.10 -11.03
C GLU A 444 -8.62 -40.90 -12.28
N LYS A 445 -9.23 -40.74 -13.46
CA LYS A 445 -8.50 -40.48 -14.72
C LYS A 445 -7.95 -39.05 -14.81
N ALA A 446 -8.42 -38.13 -13.98
CA ALA A 446 -8.00 -36.73 -13.95
C ALA A 446 -6.98 -36.43 -12.84
N ARG A 447 -6.48 -37.46 -12.13
CA ARG A 447 -5.47 -37.29 -11.07
C ARG A 447 -4.14 -36.77 -11.62
N LEU A 448 -3.46 -35.97 -10.81
CA LEU A 448 -2.16 -35.39 -11.18
C LEU A 448 -1.10 -36.45 -11.48
N SER A 449 -1.09 -37.56 -10.73
CA SER A 449 -0.19 -38.69 -10.93
C SER A 449 -0.20 -39.28 -12.36
N PHE A 450 -1.29 -39.09 -13.11
CA PHE A 450 -1.42 -39.60 -14.48
C PHE A 450 -1.29 -38.53 -15.57
N ASN A 451 -1.47 -37.24 -15.23
CA ASN A 451 -1.64 -36.18 -16.23
C ASN A 451 -0.59 -35.07 -16.16
N LEU A 452 0.13 -34.91 -15.04
CA LEU A 452 1.03 -33.78 -14.84
C LEU A 452 2.15 -33.71 -15.89
N GLY A 453 2.77 -34.86 -16.21
CA GLY A 453 3.82 -34.91 -17.24
C GLY A 453 3.31 -34.50 -18.63
N ASN A 454 2.12 -34.96 -19.03
CA ASN A 454 1.52 -34.59 -20.31
C ASN A 454 1.18 -33.09 -20.37
N LEU A 455 0.63 -32.54 -19.28
CA LEU A 455 0.28 -31.13 -19.17
C LEU A 455 1.52 -30.23 -19.30
N LEU A 456 2.60 -30.54 -18.56
CA LEU A 456 3.84 -29.78 -18.65
C LEU A 456 4.49 -29.91 -20.03
N TRP A 457 4.47 -31.11 -20.63
CA TRP A 457 4.98 -31.32 -21.98
C TRP A 457 4.19 -30.53 -23.02
N GLN A 458 2.87 -30.42 -22.89
CA GLN A 458 2.05 -29.58 -23.77
C GLN A 458 2.46 -28.11 -23.69
N GLN A 459 2.66 -27.57 -22.49
CA GLN A 459 3.12 -26.18 -22.31
C GLN A 459 4.50 -25.94 -22.94
N LEU A 460 5.46 -26.86 -22.74
CA LEU A 460 6.78 -26.75 -23.36
C LEU A 460 6.72 -26.86 -24.90
N SER A 461 5.86 -27.74 -25.42
CA SER A 461 5.66 -27.89 -26.86
C SER A 461 5.04 -26.64 -27.48
N SER A 462 4.03 -26.05 -26.84
CA SER A 462 3.45 -24.76 -27.26
C SER A 462 4.51 -23.67 -27.32
N LEU A 463 5.33 -23.52 -26.28
CA LEU A 463 6.44 -22.55 -26.28
C LEU A 463 7.41 -22.80 -27.44
N ARG A 464 7.80 -24.05 -27.70
CA ARG A 464 8.67 -24.38 -28.85
C ARG A 464 8.04 -24.02 -30.18
N THR A 465 6.78 -24.38 -30.38
CA THR A 465 6.06 -24.07 -31.62
C THR A 465 6.00 -22.56 -31.86
N VAL A 466 5.67 -21.78 -30.84
CA VAL A 466 5.62 -20.32 -30.97
C VAL A 466 7.01 -19.74 -31.25
N MET A 467 8.05 -20.18 -30.53
CA MET A 467 9.41 -19.70 -30.73
C MET A 467 10.02 -20.08 -32.09
N GLU A 468 9.55 -21.16 -32.72
CA GLU A 468 10.05 -21.65 -34.00
C GLU A 468 9.28 -21.07 -35.20
N PHE A 469 7.97 -20.83 -35.05
CA PHE A 469 7.10 -20.49 -36.18
C PHE A 469 6.39 -19.14 -36.06
N SER A 470 6.30 -18.52 -34.87
CA SER A 470 5.67 -17.22 -34.69
C SER A 470 6.69 -16.08 -34.72
N THR A 471 6.26 -14.92 -35.21
CA THR A 471 7.00 -13.65 -35.11
C THR A 471 6.48 -12.77 -33.97
N SER A 472 5.46 -13.20 -33.24
CA SER A 472 4.81 -12.44 -32.18
C SER A 472 5.54 -12.60 -30.84
N VAL A 473 6.10 -11.50 -30.33
CA VAL A 473 6.70 -11.46 -28.99
C VAL A 473 5.64 -11.69 -27.91
N SER A 474 4.41 -11.22 -28.13
CA SER A 474 3.29 -11.41 -27.19
C SER A 474 2.93 -12.88 -27.03
N GLU A 475 2.80 -13.61 -28.13
CA GLU A 475 2.49 -15.05 -28.10
C GLU A 475 3.63 -15.84 -27.42
N ALA A 476 4.88 -15.48 -27.72
CA ALA A 476 6.04 -16.11 -27.11
C ALA A 476 6.10 -15.87 -25.59
N LEU A 477 5.78 -14.65 -25.15
CA LEU A 477 5.71 -14.28 -23.74
C LEU A 477 4.60 -15.05 -23.03
N GLU A 478 3.40 -15.11 -23.61
CA GLU A 478 2.26 -15.86 -23.07
C GLU A 478 2.59 -17.34 -22.92
N ALA A 479 3.22 -17.97 -23.93
CA ALA A 479 3.62 -19.37 -23.86
C ALA A 479 4.72 -19.62 -22.81
N ALA A 480 5.68 -18.70 -22.64
CA ALA A 480 6.73 -18.80 -21.64
C ALA A 480 6.16 -18.67 -20.21
N ARG A 481 5.27 -17.70 -19.99
CA ARG A 481 4.57 -17.49 -18.72
C ARG A 481 3.63 -18.64 -18.38
N GLY A 482 2.91 -19.17 -19.37
CA GLY A 482 2.07 -20.36 -19.20
C GLY A 482 2.88 -21.56 -18.68
N LEU A 483 4.05 -21.82 -19.26
CA LEU A 483 4.94 -22.86 -18.76
C LEU A 483 5.45 -22.57 -17.33
N GLN A 484 5.87 -21.35 -17.03
CA GLN A 484 6.28 -20.95 -15.68
C GLN A 484 5.15 -21.15 -14.66
N ASP A 485 3.93 -20.72 -14.98
CA ASP A 485 2.79 -20.80 -14.05
C ASP A 485 2.42 -22.25 -13.74
N HIS A 486 2.51 -23.16 -14.71
CA HIS A 486 2.31 -24.58 -14.45
C HIS A 486 3.44 -25.17 -13.58
N LEU A 487 4.71 -24.79 -13.83
CA LEU A 487 5.83 -25.22 -13.00
C LEU A 487 5.71 -24.73 -11.55
N ILE A 488 5.22 -23.50 -11.34
CA ILE A 488 4.95 -22.92 -10.03
C ILE A 488 3.76 -23.62 -9.36
N ALA A 489 2.66 -23.81 -10.09
CA ALA A 489 1.44 -24.46 -9.58
C ALA A 489 1.69 -25.87 -9.04
N PHE A 490 2.66 -26.59 -9.62
CA PHE A 490 2.99 -27.97 -9.25
C PHE A 490 4.37 -28.11 -8.59
N ARG A 491 4.99 -27.00 -8.13
CA ARG A 491 6.36 -26.98 -7.62
C ARG A 491 6.62 -28.00 -6.51
N GLU A 492 5.73 -28.08 -5.53
CA GLU A 492 5.87 -29.05 -4.43
C GLU A 492 5.92 -30.51 -4.92
N MET A 493 5.17 -30.84 -5.99
CA MET A 493 5.15 -32.20 -6.54
C MET A 493 6.38 -32.51 -7.38
N LEU A 494 6.89 -31.51 -8.12
CA LEU A 494 8.05 -31.65 -8.99
C LEU A 494 9.38 -31.64 -8.21
N GLY A 495 9.36 -31.23 -6.94
CA GLY A 495 10.53 -31.21 -6.06
C GLY A 495 11.57 -30.15 -6.44
N GLY A 496 12.80 -30.29 -5.95
CA GLY A 496 13.87 -29.30 -6.14
C GLY A 496 14.28 -29.07 -7.61
N GLU A 497 14.05 -30.05 -8.48
CA GLU A 497 14.41 -29.99 -9.90
C GLU A 497 13.60 -28.93 -10.67
N SER A 498 12.37 -28.62 -10.25
CA SER A 498 11.57 -27.57 -10.90
C SER A 498 12.14 -26.17 -10.68
N ALA A 499 12.87 -25.94 -9.58
CA ALA A 499 13.53 -24.65 -9.34
C ALA A 499 14.60 -24.40 -10.40
N GLN A 500 15.40 -25.42 -10.74
CA GLN A 500 16.39 -25.32 -11.82
C GLN A 500 15.75 -25.03 -13.18
N VAL A 501 14.61 -25.67 -13.48
CA VAL A 501 13.86 -25.41 -14.73
C VAL A 501 13.36 -23.97 -14.77
N LEU A 502 12.79 -23.47 -13.68
CA LEU A 502 12.33 -22.09 -13.55
C LEU A 502 13.50 -21.09 -13.72
N ASP A 503 14.64 -21.33 -13.07
CA ASP A 503 15.83 -20.49 -13.18
C ASP A 503 16.34 -20.39 -14.62
N MET A 504 16.30 -21.49 -15.38
CA MET A 504 16.70 -21.49 -16.79
C MET A 504 15.67 -20.80 -17.70
N LEU A 505 14.40 -20.75 -17.31
CA LEU A 505 13.31 -20.15 -18.08
C LEU A 505 13.17 -18.64 -17.82
N THR A 506 13.53 -18.17 -16.62
CA THR A 506 13.42 -16.77 -16.19
C THR A 506 14.10 -15.78 -17.15
N PRO A 507 15.36 -15.98 -17.61
CA PRO A 507 15.97 -15.05 -18.55
C PRO A 507 15.17 -14.89 -19.85
N LEU A 508 14.66 -15.99 -20.42
CA LEU A 508 13.87 -15.94 -21.66
C LEU A 508 12.59 -15.10 -21.47
N GLU A 509 11.85 -15.35 -20.38
CA GLU A 509 10.66 -14.57 -20.05
C GLU A 509 11.01 -13.09 -19.87
N SER A 510 12.10 -12.78 -19.17
CA SER A 510 12.54 -11.40 -18.93
C SER A 510 12.90 -10.66 -20.22
N TYR A 511 13.58 -11.32 -21.17
CA TYR A 511 13.84 -10.72 -22.49
C TYR A 511 12.54 -10.43 -23.24
N LEU A 512 11.64 -11.41 -23.32
CA LEU A 512 10.35 -11.28 -24.01
C LEU A 512 9.48 -10.18 -23.38
N ALA A 513 9.39 -10.13 -22.05
CA ALA A 513 8.61 -9.14 -21.31
C ALA A 513 9.12 -7.71 -21.54
N ASN A 514 10.45 -7.51 -21.54
CA ASN A 514 11.03 -6.20 -21.77
C ASN A 514 10.90 -5.73 -23.22
N ILE A 515 11.04 -6.64 -24.20
CA ILE A 515 10.78 -6.34 -25.61
C ILE A 515 9.31 -5.97 -25.80
N TYR A 516 8.39 -6.77 -25.26
CA TYR A 516 6.95 -6.50 -25.33
C TYR A 516 6.62 -5.14 -24.72
N LEU A 517 7.15 -4.83 -23.53
CA LEU A 517 6.98 -3.53 -22.90
C LEU A 517 7.48 -2.37 -23.78
N ALA A 518 8.67 -2.50 -24.38
CA ALA A 518 9.20 -1.49 -25.27
C ALA A 518 8.34 -1.31 -26.54
N GLN A 519 7.81 -2.40 -27.11
CA GLN A 519 6.84 -2.33 -28.21
C GLN A 519 5.56 -1.59 -27.79
N GLN A 520 5.01 -1.87 -26.61
CA GLN A 520 3.85 -1.13 -26.08
C GLN A 520 4.13 0.36 -25.89
N MET A 521 5.35 0.73 -25.47
CA MET A 521 5.75 2.13 -25.35
C MET A 521 5.80 2.82 -26.72
N LEU A 522 6.36 2.16 -27.74
CA LEU A 522 6.38 2.69 -29.11
C LEU A 522 4.96 2.89 -29.64
N THR A 523 4.07 1.92 -29.48
CA THR A 523 2.66 2.06 -29.88
C THR A 523 1.97 3.23 -29.16
N ARG A 524 2.29 3.48 -27.89
CA ARG A 524 1.74 4.61 -27.12
C ARG A 524 2.31 5.98 -27.53
N LEU A 525 3.46 6.01 -28.21
CA LEU A 525 4.07 7.23 -28.77
C LEU A 525 3.53 7.56 -30.16
N GLU A 526 2.89 6.62 -30.85
CA GLU A 526 2.38 6.86 -32.21
C GLU A 526 1.38 8.03 -32.21
N PRO A 527 1.61 9.07 -33.03
CA PRO A 527 0.74 10.23 -33.08
C PRO A 527 -0.65 9.84 -33.60
N VAL A 528 -1.69 10.19 -32.84
CA VAL A 528 -3.08 9.92 -33.22
C VAL A 528 -3.47 10.81 -34.40
N PRO A 529 -3.92 10.26 -35.55
CA PRO A 529 -4.31 11.06 -36.71
C PRO A 529 -5.53 11.94 -36.40
N VAL A 530 -5.44 13.24 -36.71
CA VAL A 530 -6.52 14.20 -36.45
C VAL A 530 -7.21 14.59 -37.75
N LYS A 531 -8.55 14.62 -37.76
CA LYS A 531 -9.34 15.12 -38.88
C LYS A 531 -9.34 16.65 -38.89
N LYS A 532 -8.81 17.24 -39.97
CA LYS A 532 -8.84 18.69 -40.23
C LYS A 532 -9.65 18.92 -41.51
N GLY A 533 -10.97 19.07 -41.35
CA GLY A 533 -11.92 19.11 -42.47
C GLY A 533 -12.06 17.74 -43.16
N ARG A 534 -11.83 17.68 -44.48
CA ARG A 534 -11.84 16.41 -45.26
C ARG A 534 -10.49 15.67 -45.26
N LYS A 535 -9.43 16.24 -44.68
CA LYS A 535 -8.08 15.65 -44.65
C LYS A 535 -7.75 15.09 -43.27
N THR A 536 -7.11 13.94 -43.24
CA THR A 536 -6.48 13.36 -42.04
C THR A 536 -5.04 13.84 -42.01
N VAL A 537 -4.61 14.45 -40.90
CA VAL A 537 -3.22 14.92 -40.71
C VAL A 537 -2.66 14.22 -39.48
N THR A 538 -1.50 13.59 -39.64
CA THR A 538 -0.74 13.00 -38.53
C THR A 538 0.24 14.07 -38.02
N PRO A 539 0.16 14.49 -36.75
CA PRO A 539 1.11 15.45 -36.19
C PRO A 539 2.51 14.83 -36.12
N GLU A 540 3.55 15.67 -36.30
CA GLU A 540 4.94 15.25 -36.04
C GLU A 540 5.13 15.00 -34.54
N MET A 541 5.93 13.99 -34.20
CA MET A 541 6.33 13.74 -32.82
C MET A 541 7.22 14.87 -32.32
N ASP A 542 6.99 15.33 -31.09
CA ASP A 542 7.87 16.29 -30.45
C ASP A 542 9.23 15.66 -30.12
N ALA A 543 10.23 16.52 -29.85
CA ALA A 543 11.60 16.06 -29.63
C ALA A 543 11.77 15.16 -28.39
N ALA A 544 10.93 15.30 -27.36
CA ALA A 544 10.99 14.44 -26.18
C ALA A 544 10.39 13.05 -26.48
N SER A 545 9.24 13.02 -27.16
CA SER A 545 8.64 11.78 -27.68
C SER A 545 9.59 11.06 -28.65
N GLN A 546 10.33 11.79 -29.49
CA GLN A 546 11.32 11.21 -30.39
C GLN A 546 12.53 10.64 -29.65
N ALA A 547 13.02 11.33 -28.61
CA ALA A 547 14.11 10.83 -27.76
C ALA A 547 13.70 9.51 -27.07
N MET A 548 12.50 9.46 -26.49
CA MET A 548 11.95 8.22 -25.91
C MET A 548 11.82 7.12 -26.96
N HIS A 549 11.28 7.43 -28.14
CA HIS A 549 11.14 6.46 -29.24
C HIS A 549 12.49 5.83 -29.62
N ASN A 550 13.53 6.65 -29.79
CA ASN A 550 14.88 6.18 -30.12
C ASN A 550 15.42 5.26 -29.02
N ALA A 551 15.31 5.66 -27.76
CA ALA A 551 15.74 4.86 -26.62
C ALA A 551 15.02 3.48 -26.56
N GLN A 552 13.71 3.45 -26.84
CA GLN A 552 12.95 2.19 -26.87
C GLN A 552 13.36 1.30 -28.06
N ALA A 553 13.59 1.89 -29.24
CA ALA A 553 14.04 1.14 -30.41
C ALA A 553 15.44 0.54 -30.22
N GLU A 554 16.37 1.30 -29.62
CA GLU A 554 17.70 0.81 -29.24
C GLU A 554 17.62 -0.33 -28.21
N LEU A 555 16.77 -0.19 -27.19
CA LEU A 555 16.53 -1.24 -26.20
C LEU A 555 16.00 -2.53 -26.85
N ILE A 556 15.04 -2.44 -27.77
CA ILE A 556 14.53 -3.62 -28.50
C ILE A 556 15.66 -4.29 -29.28
N ASN A 557 16.48 -3.53 -30.01
CA ASN A 557 17.60 -4.08 -30.78
C ASN A 557 18.62 -4.78 -29.87
N MET A 558 18.96 -4.16 -28.73
CA MET A 558 19.86 -4.72 -27.73
C MET A 558 19.30 -6.05 -27.18
N LEU A 559 18.05 -6.07 -26.75
CA LEU A 559 17.42 -7.25 -26.16
C LEU A 559 17.20 -8.37 -27.19
N ALA A 560 16.79 -8.02 -28.41
CA ALA A 560 16.60 -8.98 -29.51
C ALA A 560 17.91 -9.70 -29.86
N SER A 561 19.07 -9.04 -29.71
CA SER A 561 20.38 -9.68 -29.93
C SER A 561 20.71 -10.78 -28.90
N GLY A 562 20.21 -10.65 -27.66
CA GLY A 562 20.41 -11.63 -26.58
C GLY A 562 19.36 -12.75 -26.56
N LEU A 563 18.20 -12.54 -27.18
CA LEU A 563 17.08 -13.49 -27.18
C LEU A 563 17.45 -14.90 -27.71
N PRO A 564 18.25 -15.07 -28.79
CA PRO A 564 18.67 -16.41 -29.25
C PRO A 564 19.46 -17.19 -28.20
N ALA A 565 20.30 -16.53 -27.42
CA ALA A 565 21.08 -17.18 -26.36
C ALA A 565 20.17 -17.65 -25.22
N ALA A 566 19.22 -16.81 -24.80
CA ALA A 566 18.22 -17.17 -23.80
C ALA A 566 17.32 -18.32 -24.28
N TRP A 567 16.91 -18.31 -25.55
CA TRP A 567 16.14 -19.41 -26.14
C TRP A 567 16.94 -20.71 -26.19
N ASN A 568 18.22 -20.66 -26.60
CA ASN A 568 19.08 -21.85 -26.64
C ASN A 568 19.29 -22.48 -25.26
N ALA A 569 19.27 -21.70 -24.18
CA ALA A 569 19.32 -22.24 -22.82
C ALA A 569 18.09 -23.12 -22.53
N VAL A 570 16.88 -22.67 -22.91
CA VAL A 570 15.61 -23.40 -22.73
C VAL A 570 15.44 -24.54 -23.75
N ASN A 571 15.95 -24.37 -24.97
CA ASN A 571 15.88 -25.40 -26.01
C ASN A 571 17.09 -26.37 -26.01
N GLY A 572 17.98 -26.24 -25.03
CA GLY A 572 19.21 -27.01 -24.91
C GLY A 572 19.03 -28.39 -24.28
N ALA A 573 20.09 -29.20 -24.33
CA ALA A 573 20.10 -30.53 -23.72
C ALA A 573 20.01 -30.49 -22.19
N LEU A 574 20.61 -29.47 -21.56
CA LEU A 574 20.57 -29.27 -20.11
C LEU A 574 19.15 -29.03 -19.61
N PHE A 575 18.42 -28.10 -20.24
CA PHE A 575 17.02 -27.84 -19.91
C PHE A 575 16.15 -29.07 -20.12
N ARG A 576 16.29 -29.77 -21.27
CA ARG A 576 15.54 -31.01 -21.52
C ARG A 576 15.76 -32.06 -20.43
N ARG A 577 16.99 -32.19 -19.93
CA ARG A 577 17.32 -33.11 -18.84
C ARG A 577 16.68 -32.68 -17.53
N ALA A 578 16.84 -31.42 -17.12
CA ALA A 578 16.24 -30.90 -15.90
C ALA A 578 14.71 -31.02 -15.93
N PHE A 579 14.10 -30.68 -17.06
CA PHE A 579 12.66 -30.79 -17.28
C PHE A 579 12.15 -32.25 -17.19
N ALA A 580 12.88 -33.20 -17.79
CA ALA A 580 12.55 -34.62 -17.69
C ALA A 580 12.69 -35.16 -16.26
N LEU A 581 13.71 -34.71 -15.52
CA LEU A 581 13.90 -35.08 -14.11
C LEU A 581 12.77 -34.51 -13.22
N ALA A 582 12.38 -33.26 -13.43
CA ALA A 582 11.25 -32.65 -12.71
C ALA A 582 9.94 -33.42 -12.94
N ILE A 583 9.65 -33.80 -14.19
CA ILE A 583 8.47 -34.62 -14.51
C ILE A 583 8.56 -36.02 -13.88
N ALA A 584 9.74 -36.64 -13.87
CA ALA A 584 9.94 -37.97 -13.30
C ALA A 584 9.85 -38.00 -11.76
N ALA A 585 10.05 -36.86 -11.10
CA ALA A 585 9.96 -36.72 -9.65
C ALA A 585 8.52 -36.70 -9.13
N ALA A 586 7.58 -36.18 -9.95
CA ALA A 586 6.15 -36.13 -9.63
C ALA A 586 5.47 -37.51 -9.72
#